data_AF-A0A936GVI6-F1
#
_entry.id   AF-A0A936GVI6-F1
#
_cell.length_a   1.000
_cell.length_b   1.000
_cell.length_c   1.000
_cell.angle_alpha   90.00
_cell.angle_beta   90.00
_cell.angle_gamma   90.00
#
_symmetry.space_group_name_H-M   'P 1'
#
loop_
_entity.id
_entity.type
_entity.pdbx_description
1 polymer ?
#
loop_
_entity_poly.entity_id
_entity_poly.type
_entity_poly.pdbx_seq_one_letter_code
_entity_poly.pdbx_strand_id
1 'polypeptide(L)'
;MKWIFKIGDYFQTDKDGLKALVKIEQKRNFTGKVGEDVLILAKTSSAWEITTHYRIENIDIKNLDAEYKYISITLAFIREFIEEKLLDDYVYSLRRITNYAYPIKHFNRKYSRLYDAEFEAIVEDKIYLKRSILGTVLNAMHSEHQKAFISYVAIEAPELLAGKTDMDKSLKFLLQYLDFAVVTPSLFLLNSVELMKSFISEVEISEIGFSNDTENKRPRCSQMIKPQVDAINEYLLDLTDFNIKKLGIQLLGSSVDLKFKRLFKNAPLPITLK
;
A
#
# COMPACT_ATOMS: atom_id res chain seq x y z
N MET A 1 -13.06 -6.30 -22.96
CA MET A 1 -12.13 -5.48 -22.16
C MET A 1 -12.87 -4.92 -20.95
N LYS A 2 -12.13 -4.34 -19.99
CA LYS A 2 -12.67 -3.75 -18.77
C LYS A 2 -12.18 -2.31 -18.64
N TRP A 3 -12.96 -1.47 -17.98
CA TRP A 3 -12.66 -0.04 -17.86
C TRP A 3 -12.79 0.44 -16.43
N ILE A 4 -12.09 1.53 -16.12
CA ILE A 4 -12.29 2.30 -14.91
C ILE A 4 -12.54 3.75 -15.28
N PHE A 5 -13.62 4.32 -14.76
CA PHE A 5 -14.06 5.67 -15.03
C PHE A 5 -13.91 6.47 -13.74
N LYS A 6 -13.20 7.59 -13.82
CA LYS A 6 -13.09 8.52 -12.72
C LYS A 6 -14.40 9.33 -12.65
N ILE A 7 -14.90 9.68 -11.47
CA ILE A 7 -16.03 10.61 -11.37
C ILE A 7 -15.56 12.04 -11.67
N GLY A 8 -16.40 12.78 -12.39
CA GLY A 8 -16.23 14.19 -12.72
C GLY A 8 -17.54 14.81 -13.21
N ASP A 9 -17.46 16.05 -13.71
CA ASP A 9 -18.58 16.79 -14.30
C ASP A 9 -19.26 16.09 -15.49
N TYR A 10 -18.52 15.21 -16.17
CA TYR A 10 -19.00 14.40 -17.28
C TYR A 10 -19.81 13.16 -16.87
N PHE A 11 -19.93 12.86 -15.58
CA PHE A 11 -20.59 11.66 -15.07
C PHE A 11 -21.89 12.05 -14.35
N GLN A 12 -23.01 11.47 -14.77
CA GLN A 12 -24.34 11.74 -14.21
C GLN A 12 -25.04 10.41 -13.92
N THR A 13 -25.63 10.25 -12.75
CA THR A 13 -26.49 9.10 -12.42
C THR A 13 -27.95 9.51 -12.52
N ASP A 14 -28.82 8.56 -12.81
CA ASP A 14 -30.26 8.75 -12.62
C ASP A 14 -30.61 8.82 -11.12
N LYS A 15 -31.88 9.11 -10.82
CA LYS A 15 -32.36 9.27 -9.42
C LYS A 15 -32.22 7.98 -8.61
N ASP A 16 -32.32 6.83 -9.28
CA ASP A 16 -32.32 5.51 -8.64
C ASP A 16 -30.93 4.85 -8.64
N GLY A 17 -29.93 5.47 -9.27
CA GLY A 17 -28.56 4.95 -9.42
C GLY A 17 -28.42 3.76 -10.39
N LEU A 18 -29.51 3.31 -11.00
CA LEU A 18 -29.57 2.14 -11.87
C LEU A 18 -28.97 2.40 -13.26
N LYS A 19 -28.95 3.66 -13.70
CA LYS A 19 -28.29 4.08 -14.93
C LYS A 19 -27.34 5.23 -14.66
N ALA A 20 -26.22 5.20 -15.35
CA ALA A 20 -25.31 6.32 -15.42
C ALA A 20 -25.06 6.74 -16.87
N LEU A 21 -24.83 8.03 -17.05
CA LEU A 21 -24.59 8.67 -18.34
C LEU A 21 -23.24 9.39 -18.26
N VAL A 22 -22.37 9.06 -19.21
CA VAL A 22 -21.02 9.63 -19.28
C VAL A 22 -20.90 10.41 -20.58
N LYS A 23 -20.66 11.72 -20.48
CA LYS A 23 -20.64 12.66 -21.62
C LYS A 23 -19.26 13.28 -21.78
N ILE A 24 -18.53 12.88 -22.81
CA ILE A 24 -17.13 13.25 -22.99
C ILE A 24 -16.91 13.90 -24.34
N GLU A 25 -16.28 15.07 -24.34
CA GLU A 25 -15.72 15.69 -25.54
C GLU A 25 -14.23 15.40 -25.63
N GLN A 26 -13.78 14.82 -26.75
CA GLN A 26 -12.37 14.51 -26.99
C GLN A 26 -12.07 14.31 -28.48
N LYS A 27 -10.80 14.45 -28.87
CA LYS A 27 -10.35 14.23 -30.26
C LYS A 27 -10.37 12.76 -30.69
N ARG A 28 -10.17 11.83 -29.75
CA ARG A 28 -10.05 10.39 -30.03
C ARG A 28 -11.38 9.68 -29.84
N ASN A 29 -11.59 8.59 -30.59
CA ASN A 29 -12.73 7.71 -30.32
C ASN A 29 -12.56 7.01 -28.97
N PHE A 30 -13.65 6.88 -28.23
CA PHE A 30 -13.74 5.86 -27.20
C PHE A 30 -13.72 4.50 -27.89
N THR A 31 -12.93 3.57 -27.35
CA THR A 31 -12.68 2.26 -27.99
C THR A 31 -13.33 1.11 -27.24
N GLY A 32 -14.14 1.40 -26.21
CA GLY A 32 -14.92 0.38 -25.53
C GLY A 32 -16.07 -0.11 -26.40
N LYS A 33 -16.69 -1.21 -25.96
CA LYS A 33 -17.80 -1.85 -26.65
C LYS A 33 -18.98 -2.05 -25.70
N VAL A 34 -20.18 -2.12 -26.27
CA VAL A 34 -21.38 -2.55 -25.54
C VAL A 34 -21.12 -3.93 -24.91
N GLY A 35 -21.56 -4.10 -23.67
CA GLY A 35 -21.36 -5.31 -22.87
C GLY A 35 -20.07 -5.32 -22.04
N GLU A 36 -19.15 -4.38 -22.23
CA GLU A 36 -17.94 -4.29 -21.41
C GLU A 36 -18.22 -3.72 -20.02
N ASP A 37 -17.47 -4.18 -19.02
CA ASP A 37 -17.66 -3.74 -17.64
C ASP A 37 -16.84 -2.48 -17.33
N VAL A 38 -17.38 -1.67 -16.43
CA VAL A 38 -16.84 -0.38 -15.99
C VAL A 38 -16.87 -0.31 -14.48
N LEU A 39 -15.72 0.00 -13.87
CA LEU A 39 -15.63 0.35 -12.45
C LEU A 39 -15.61 1.87 -12.28
N ILE A 40 -16.22 2.37 -11.22
CA ILE A 40 -16.26 3.80 -10.92
C ILE A 40 -15.26 4.14 -9.83
N LEU A 41 -14.41 5.13 -10.09
CA LEU A 41 -13.41 5.67 -9.16
C LEU A 41 -13.85 7.07 -8.71
N ALA A 42 -14.31 7.18 -7.48
CA ALA A 42 -14.78 8.40 -6.86
C ALA A 42 -13.74 8.97 -5.89
N LYS A 43 -13.80 10.28 -5.64
CA LYS A 43 -13.05 10.90 -4.54
C LYS A 43 -14.00 11.10 -3.36
N THR A 44 -13.69 10.48 -2.23
CA THR A 44 -14.36 10.77 -0.95
C THR A 44 -13.66 11.94 -0.26
N SER A 45 -14.07 12.30 0.96
CA SER A 45 -13.46 13.38 1.74
C SER A 45 -11.97 13.16 2.01
N SER A 46 -11.53 11.90 2.12
CA SER A 46 -10.18 11.53 2.57
C SER A 46 -9.36 10.76 1.53
N ALA A 47 -10.00 10.07 0.57
CA ALA A 47 -9.30 9.15 -0.32
C ALA A 47 -9.97 8.98 -1.70
N TRP A 48 -9.31 8.23 -2.58
CA TRP A 48 -9.93 7.75 -3.82
C TRP A 48 -10.43 6.32 -3.61
N GLU A 49 -11.65 6.05 -4.03
CA GLU A 49 -12.36 4.81 -3.76
C GLU A 49 -13.05 4.27 -5.01
N ILE A 50 -13.09 2.95 -5.14
CA ILE A 50 -13.79 2.26 -6.20
C ILE A 50 -15.19 1.88 -5.72
N THR A 51 -16.21 2.61 -6.15
CA THR A 51 -17.54 2.57 -5.52
C THR A 51 -18.52 1.60 -6.17
N THR A 52 -18.47 1.49 -7.50
CA THR A 52 -19.59 0.90 -8.25
C THR A 52 -19.10 0.15 -9.48
N HIS A 53 -19.83 -0.90 -9.85
CA HIS A 53 -19.62 -1.70 -11.05
C HIS A 53 -20.83 -1.55 -11.98
N TYR A 54 -20.56 -1.11 -13.20
CA TYR A 54 -21.51 -0.94 -14.30
C TYR A 54 -21.13 -1.79 -15.50
N ARG A 55 -22.04 -1.88 -16.46
CA ARG A 55 -21.82 -2.42 -17.80
C ARG A 55 -22.22 -1.40 -18.85
N ILE A 56 -21.45 -1.31 -19.94
CA ILE A 56 -21.78 -0.43 -21.07
C ILE A 56 -23.03 -0.98 -21.77
N GLU A 57 -24.11 -0.21 -21.74
CA GLU A 57 -25.37 -0.52 -22.42
C GLU A 57 -25.38 0.09 -23.83
N ASN A 58 -24.91 1.32 -23.98
CA ASN A 58 -24.90 2.02 -25.25
C ASN A 58 -23.70 2.99 -25.37
N ILE A 59 -23.25 3.21 -26.60
CA ILE A 59 -22.22 4.19 -26.95
C ILE A 59 -22.71 4.97 -28.18
N ASP A 60 -22.91 6.27 -28.03
CA ASP A 60 -23.22 7.19 -29.12
C ASP A 60 -22.02 8.13 -29.35
N ILE A 61 -21.60 8.26 -30.60
CA ILE A 61 -20.46 9.10 -31.01
C ILE A 61 -20.91 10.03 -32.11
N LYS A 62 -20.88 11.33 -31.83
CA LYS A 62 -21.21 12.40 -32.78
C LYS A 62 -19.97 13.25 -33.04
N ASN A 63 -19.70 13.55 -34.31
CA ASN A 63 -18.67 14.54 -34.64
C ASN A 63 -19.25 15.93 -34.36
N LEU A 64 -18.58 16.70 -33.50
CA LEU A 64 -18.94 18.10 -33.23
C LEU A 64 -18.39 19.01 -34.33
N ASP A 65 -17.12 18.81 -34.66
CA ASP A 65 -16.40 19.48 -35.73
C ASP A 65 -15.36 18.54 -36.36
N ALA A 66 -14.40 19.09 -37.13
CA ALA A 66 -13.36 18.31 -37.78
C ALA A 66 -12.37 17.63 -36.81
N GLU A 67 -12.22 18.14 -35.57
CA GLU A 67 -11.23 17.68 -34.60
C GLU A 67 -11.82 16.97 -33.38
N TYR A 68 -13.04 17.31 -32.98
CA TYR A 68 -13.66 16.90 -31.72
C TYR A 68 -14.90 16.05 -31.92
N LYS A 69 -15.08 15.13 -30.99
CA LYS A 69 -16.19 14.19 -30.94
C LYS A 69 -16.88 14.30 -29.59
N TYR A 70 -18.20 14.32 -29.64
CA TYR A 70 -19.06 14.15 -28.49
C TYR A 70 -19.37 12.68 -28.32
N ILE A 71 -19.04 12.12 -27.16
CA ILE A 71 -19.22 10.71 -26.85
C ILE A 71 -20.14 10.61 -25.66
N SER A 72 -21.26 9.90 -25.84
CA SER A 72 -22.24 9.62 -24.79
C SER A 72 -22.26 8.12 -24.52
N ILE A 73 -21.94 7.72 -23.29
CA ILE A 73 -21.90 6.32 -22.88
C ILE A 73 -22.99 6.10 -21.83
N THR A 74 -23.92 5.21 -22.11
CA THR A 74 -24.94 4.77 -21.15
C THR A 74 -24.44 3.52 -20.45
N LEU A 75 -24.51 3.55 -19.13
CA LEU A 75 -24.06 2.51 -18.23
C LEU A 75 -25.25 1.93 -17.49
N ALA A 76 -25.38 0.61 -17.50
CA ALA A 76 -26.35 -0.14 -16.69
C ALA A 76 -25.69 -0.62 -15.41
N PHE A 77 -26.31 -0.35 -14.27
CA PHE A 77 -25.82 -0.77 -12.96
C PHE A 77 -25.74 -2.29 -12.87
N ILE A 78 -24.65 -2.80 -12.31
CA ILE A 78 -24.50 -4.22 -11.96
C ILE A 78 -24.57 -4.38 -10.45
N ARG A 79 -23.72 -3.66 -9.72
CA ARG A 79 -23.69 -3.68 -8.26
C ARG A 79 -22.93 -2.49 -7.69
N GLU A 80 -23.26 -2.15 -6.45
CA GLU A 80 -22.45 -1.30 -5.58
C GLU A 80 -21.54 -2.18 -4.73
N PHE A 81 -20.36 -1.68 -4.39
CA PHE A 81 -19.49 -2.36 -3.45
C PHE A 81 -19.88 -1.96 -2.03
N ILE A 82 -20.28 -2.94 -1.23
CA ILE A 82 -20.71 -2.73 0.16
C ILE A 82 -19.50 -2.40 1.05
N GLU A 83 -18.36 -3.05 0.79
CA GLU A 83 -17.12 -2.80 1.49
C GLU A 83 -16.33 -1.67 0.82
N GLU A 84 -15.70 -0.82 1.62
CA GLU A 84 -14.87 0.28 1.12
C GLU A 84 -13.70 -0.25 0.31
N LYS A 85 -13.58 0.19 -0.95
CA LYS A 85 -12.50 -0.23 -1.86
C LYS A 85 -11.55 0.92 -2.15
N LEU A 86 -10.75 1.28 -1.16
CA LEU A 86 -9.77 2.34 -1.29
C LEU A 86 -8.73 2.00 -2.36
N LEU A 87 -8.44 2.93 -3.26
CA LEU A 87 -7.41 2.75 -4.30
C LEU A 87 -6.05 2.38 -3.70
N ASP A 88 -5.74 2.95 -2.53
CA ASP A 88 -4.53 2.71 -1.74
C ASP A 88 -4.34 1.22 -1.40
N ASP A 89 -5.43 0.46 -1.24
CA ASP A 89 -5.38 -0.95 -0.87
C ASP A 89 -4.96 -1.86 -2.04
N TYR A 90 -5.21 -1.38 -3.25
CA TYR A 90 -4.90 -2.08 -4.49
C TYR A 90 -3.57 -1.62 -5.10
N VAL A 91 -2.83 -0.70 -4.48
CA VAL A 91 -1.59 -0.10 -5.01
C VAL A 91 -0.57 -1.12 -5.48
N TYR A 92 -0.42 -2.22 -4.73
CA TYR A 92 0.51 -3.30 -5.08
C TYR A 92 -0.15 -4.45 -5.87
N SER A 93 -1.47 -4.42 -6.00
CA SER A 93 -2.25 -5.42 -6.76
C SER A 93 -2.46 -4.98 -8.21
N LEU A 94 -2.57 -3.68 -8.48
CA LEU A 94 -2.77 -3.14 -9.83
C LEU A 94 -1.43 -2.94 -10.52
N ARG A 95 -1.16 -3.75 -11.55
CA ARG A 95 0.09 -3.72 -12.32
C ARG A 95 0.38 -2.35 -12.96
N ARG A 96 -0.65 -1.58 -13.29
CA ARG A 96 -0.52 -0.23 -13.85
C ARG A 96 0.11 0.77 -12.88
N ILE A 97 0.04 0.54 -11.58
CA ILE A 97 0.55 1.47 -10.58
C ILE A 97 2.04 1.22 -10.42
N THR A 98 2.85 2.10 -11.00
CA THR A 98 4.32 2.09 -10.83
C THR A 98 4.80 3.15 -9.84
N ASN A 99 3.95 4.10 -9.47
CA ASN A 99 4.23 5.14 -8.47
C ASN A 99 3.30 4.92 -7.27
N TYR A 100 3.81 4.22 -6.26
CA TYR A 100 3.05 3.80 -5.09
C TYR A 100 2.71 4.97 -4.14
N ALA A 101 3.51 6.04 -4.13
CA ALA A 101 3.25 7.22 -3.30
C ALA A 101 2.08 8.07 -3.84
N TYR A 102 1.84 8.03 -5.15
CA TYR A 102 0.78 8.81 -5.81
C TYR A 102 0.01 7.95 -6.82
N PRO A 103 -0.73 6.92 -6.36
CA PRO A 103 -1.36 5.95 -7.25
C PRO A 103 -2.40 6.58 -8.18
N ILE A 104 -3.07 7.65 -7.73
CA ILE A 104 -4.04 8.39 -8.53
C ILE A 104 -3.47 8.95 -9.84
N LYS A 105 -2.15 9.19 -9.92
CA LYS A 105 -1.51 9.69 -11.15
C LYS A 105 -1.68 8.74 -12.34
N HIS A 106 -1.89 7.45 -12.07
CA HIS A 106 -2.14 6.42 -13.08
C HIS A 106 -3.59 6.39 -13.59
N PHE A 107 -4.46 7.22 -12.99
CA PHE A 107 -5.87 7.41 -13.34
C PHE A 107 -6.18 8.89 -13.63
N ASN A 108 -5.23 9.64 -14.18
CA ASN A 108 -5.41 11.06 -14.48
C ASN A 108 -6.44 11.34 -15.60
N ARG A 109 -6.70 10.36 -16.47
CA ARG A 109 -7.69 10.48 -17.54
C ARG A 109 -9.10 10.24 -17.01
N LYS A 110 -10.10 10.76 -17.73
CA LYS A 110 -11.53 10.55 -17.43
C LYS A 110 -11.88 9.06 -17.30
N TYR A 111 -11.24 8.23 -18.11
CA TYR A 111 -11.34 6.79 -18.07
C TYR A 111 -10.01 6.13 -18.47
N SER A 112 -9.83 4.88 -18.10
CA SER A 112 -8.66 4.06 -18.45
C SER A 112 -9.07 2.60 -18.65
N ARG A 113 -8.34 1.87 -19.51
CA ARG A 113 -8.50 0.42 -19.64
C ARG A 113 -7.93 -0.28 -18.41
N LEU A 114 -8.65 -1.26 -17.88
CA LEU A 114 -8.14 -2.20 -16.88
C LEU A 114 -7.74 -3.50 -17.57
N TYR A 115 -6.63 -4.08 -17.12
CA TYR A 115 -6.32 -5.47 -17.47
C TYR A 115 -7.29 -6.41 -16.75
N ASP A 116 -7.54 -7.59 -17.32
CA ASP A 116 -8.51 -8.54 -16.74
C ASP A 116 -8.13 -8.93 -15.30
N ALA A 117 -6.84 -9.18 -15.04
CA ALA A 117 -6.34 -9.47 -13.70
C ALA A 117 -6.50 -8.30 -12.71
N GLU A 118 -6.45 -7.04 -13.18
CA GLU A 118 -6.69 -5.86 -12.34
C GLU A 118 -8.17 -5.73 -11.98
N PHE A 119 -9.02 -5.94 -12.98
CA PHE A 119 -10.47 -5.91 -12.79
C PHE A 119 -10.92 -7.02 -11.83
N GLU A 120 -10.47 -8.25 -12.05
CA GLU A 120 -10.73 -9.39 -11.18
C GLU A 120 -10.22 -9.13 -9.75
N ALA A 121 -9.02 -8.54 -9.60
CA ALA A 121 -8.48 -8.17 -8.30
C ALA A 121 -9.40 -7.23 -7.50
N ILE A 122 -10.01 -6.26 -8.17
CA ILE A 122 -10.93 -5.31 -7.53
C ILE A 122 -12.30 -5.94 -7.29
N VAL A 123 -12.83 -6.64 -8.28
CA VAL A 123 -14.20 -7.19 -8.27
C VAL A 123 -14.35 -8.35 -7.30
N GLU A 124 -13.33 -9.18 -7.16
CA GLU A 124 -13.35 -10.37 -6.31
C GLU A 124 -12.59 -10.17 -4.98
N ASP A 125 -12.20 -8.94 -4.67
CA ASP A 125 -11.37 -8.64 -3.50
C ASP A 125 -10.10 -9.49 -3.41
N LYS A 126 -9.55 -9.87 -4.58
CA LYS A 126 -8.20 -10.45 -4.66
C LYS A 126 -7.16 -9.33 -4.53
N ILE A 127 -7.24 -8.60 -3.41
CA ILE A 127 -6.11 -7.88 -2.88
C ILE A 127 -5.06 -8.96 -2.65
N TYR A 128 -3.93 -8.90 -3.36
CA TYR A 128 -2.81 -9.79 -3.11
C TYR A 128 -2.23 -9.38 -1.75
N LEU A 129 -2.91 -9.78 -0.68
CA LEU A 129 -2.70 -9.31 0.68
C LEU A 129 -1.24 -9.43 1.08
N LYS A 130 -0.66 -10.59 0.76
CA LYS A 130 0.74 -10.90 0.97
C LYS A 130 1.67 -9.95 0.21
N ARG A 131 1.33 -9.58 -1.03
CA ARG A 131 2.08 -8.60 -1.84
C ARG A 131 1.93 -7.18 -1.31
N SER A 132 0.73 -6.79 -0.88
CA SER A 132 0.46 -5.49 -0.26
C SER A 132 1.20 -5.36 1.07
N ILE A 133 1.19 -6.39 1.92
CA ILE A 133 1.96 -6.43 3.17
C ILE A 133 3.46 -6.35 2.87
N LEU A 134 3.95 -7.24 1.99
CA LEU A 134 5.38 -7.30 1.64
C LEU A 134 5.86 -5.94 1.12
N GLY A 135 5.13 -5.35 0.17
CA GLY A 135 5.47 -4.05 -0.41
C GLY A 135 5.37 -2.90 0.59
N THR A 136 4.34 -2.88 1.44
CA THR A 136 4.15 -1.84 2.46
C THR A 136 5.28 -1.88 3.49
N VAL A 137 5.57 -3.06 4.03
CA VAL A 137 6.61 -3.24 5.04
C VAL A 137 7.98 -2.94 4.44
N LEU A 138 8.31 -3.49 3.26
CA LEU A 138 9.59 -3.21 2.59
C LEU A 138 9.82 -1.72 2.38
N ASN A 139 8.81 -1.00 1.88
CA ASN A 139 8.92 0.43 1.62
C ASN A 139 8.96 1.29 2.89
N ALA A 140 8.42 0.79 4.01
CA ALA A 140 8.50 1.45 5.31
C ALA A 140 9.88 1.28 5.99
N MET A 141 10.63 0.23 5.62
CA MET A 141 11.97 0.00 6.17
C MET A 141 12.96 1.07 5.71
N HIS A 142 13.92 1.42 6.56
CA HIS A 142 15.08 2.22 6.17
C HIS A 142 15.85 1.53 5.02
N SER A 143 16.47 2.31 4.12
CA SER A 143 17.16 1.79 2.93
C SER A 143 18.20 0.72 3.25
N GLU A 144 18.91 0.84 4.38
CA GLU A 144 19.88 -0.16 4.83
C GLU A 144 19.21 -1.48 5.24
N HIS A 145 18.05 -1.44 5.90
CA HIS A 145 17.29 -2.66 6.18
C HIS A 145 16.72 -3.30 4.92
N GLN A 146 16.33 -2.51 3.92
CA GLN A 146 15.90 -3.03 2.62
C GLN A 146 17.05 -3.78 1.92
N LYS A 147 18.25 -3.18 1.87
CA LYS A 147 19.45 -3.83 1.30
C LYS A 147 19.83 -5.09 2.06
N ALA A 148 19.88 -5.02 3.39
CA ALA A 148 20.24 -6.16 4.23
C ALA A 148 19.21 -7.30 4.11
N PHE A 149 17.92 -6.99 3.97
CA PHE A 149 16.90 -7.98 3.66
C PHE A 149 17.14 -8.65 2.30
N ILE A 150 17.44 -7.87 1.26
CA ILE A 150 17.74 -8.44 -0.07
C ILE A 150 18.98 -9.36 0.01
N SER A 151 20.03 -8.94 0.72
CA SER A 151 21.22 -9.78 0.95
C SER A 151 20.89 -11.06 1.71
N TYR A 152 20.06 -10.97 2.75
CA TYR A 152 19.56 -12.12 3.51
C TYR A 152 18.82 -13.11 2.60
N VAL A 153 17.91 -12.62 1.75
CA VAL A 153 17.19 -13.46 0.78
C VAL A 153 18.15 -14.05 -0.27
N ALA A 154 19.13 -13.29 -0.74
CA ALA A 154 20.11 -13.78 -1.72
C ALA A 154 20.97 -14.93 -1.18
N ILE A 155 21.25 -14.94 0.13
CA ILE A 155 22.03 -15.99 0.80
C ILE A 155 21.14 -17.20 1.12
N GLU A 156 19.98 -16.97 1.73
CA GLU A 156 19.16 -18.04 2.32
C GLU A 156 18.13 -18.64 1.36
N ALA A 157 17.68 -17.89 0.35
CA ALA A 157 16.67 -18.31 -0.62
C ALA A 157 16.82 -17.59 -1.98
N PRO A 158 17.96 -17.74 -2.68
CA PRO A 158 18.26 -17.04 -3.95
C PRO A 158 17.20 -17.29 -5.04
N GLU A 159 16.51 -18.44 -5.00
CA GLU A 159 15.44 -18.77 -5.94
C GLU A 159 14.26 -17.79 -5.90
N LEU A 160 14.03 -17.09 -4.79
CA LEU A 160 13.00 -16.06 -4.68
C LEU A 160 13.32 -14.83 -5.55
N LEU A 161 14.59 -14.63 -5.90
CA LEU A 161 15.06 -13.55 -6.77
C LEU A 161 15.05 -13.95 -8.26
N ALA A 162 14.96 -15.24 -8.56
CA ALA A 162 15.19 -15.81 -9.90
C ALA A 162 13.94 -15.92 -10.81
N GLY A 163 12.79 -15.35 -10.42
CA GLY A 163 11.69 -15.06 -11.37
C GLY A 163 10.43 -15.91 -11.29
N LYS A 164 10.23 -16.71 -10.24
CA LYS A 164 8.89 -17.15 -9.80
C LYS A 164 8.68 -16.74 -8.36
N THR A 165 8.04 -15.59 -8.16
CA THR A 165 7.84 -15.01 -6.83
C THR A 165 6.82 -15.84 -6.05
N ASP A 166 7.29 -16.78 -5.24
CA ASP A 166 6.48 -17.42 -4.22
C ASP A 166 6.25 -16.39 -3.10
N MET A 167 5.09 -15.73 -3.16
CA MET A 167 4.72 -14.66 -2.24
C MET A 167 4.63 -15.13 -0.79
N ASP A 168 4.28 -16.40 -0.56
CA ASP A 168 4.13 -16.97 0.78
C ASP A 168 5.50 -17.13 1.41
N LYS A 169 6.43 -17.70 0.63
CA LYS A 169 7.81 -17.85 1.03
C LYS A 169 8.48 -16.48 1.19
N SER A 170 8.29 -15.53 0.27
CA SER A 170 8.82 -14.16 0.41
C SER A 170 8.34 -13.46 1.68
N LEU A 171 7.04 -13.56 2.01
CA LEU A 171 6.51 -12.95 3.23
C LEU A 171 7.09 -13.61 4.49
N LYS A 172 7.22 -14.95 4.49
CA LYS A 172 7.83 -15.69 5.59
C LYS A 172 9.27 -15.21 5.85
N PHE A 173 10.06 -15.06 4.79
CA PHE A 173 11.44 -14.54 4.88
C PHE A 173 11.50 -13.11 5.42
N LEU A 174 10.57 -12.24 4.99
CA LEU A 174 10.48 -10.88 5.52
C LEU A 174 10.19 -10.88 7.02
N LEU A 175 9.24 -11.70 7.48
CA LEU A 175 8.92 -11.81 8.91
C LEU A 175 10.09 -12.36 9.73
N GLN A 176 10.80 -13.37 9.21
CA GLN A 176 12.00 -13.91 9.85
C GLN A 176 13.10 -12.87 9.98
N TYR A 177 13.33 -12.09 8.91
CA TYR A 177 14.30 -11.01 8.92
C TYR A 177 13.93 -9.92 9.93
N LEU A 178 12.67 -9.49 9.97
CA LEU A 178 12.22 -8.49 10.94
C LEU A 178 12.40 -8.99 12.39
N ASP A 179 12.07 -10.23 12.67
CA ASP A 179 12.25 -10.83 14.00
C ASP A 179 13.72 -10.85 14.41
N PHE A 180 14.60 -11.30 13.50
CA PHE A 180 16.03 -11.44 13.74
C PHE A 180 16.78 -10.10 13.80
N ALA A 181 16.49 -9.17 12.88
CA ALA A 181 17.30 -7.97 12.66
C ALA A 181 16.69 -6.69 13.24
N VAL A 182 15.42 -6.71 13.65
CA VAL A 182 14.72 -5.53 14.19
C VAL A 182 14.17 -5.83 15.58
N VAL A 183 13.26 -6.80 15.71
CA VAL A 183 12.54 -7.05 16.97
C VAL A 183 13.48 -7.57 18.06
N THR A 184 14.22 -8.64 17.79
CA THR A 184 15.12 -9.25 18.76
C THR A 184 16.22 -8.28 19.22
N PRO A 185 16.91 -7.54 18.33
CA PRO A 185 17.87 -6.53 18.74
C PRO A 185 17.25 -5.39 19.56
N SER A 186 16.02 -4.96 19.23
CA SER A 186 15.30 -3.94 20.01
C SER A 186 15.06 -4.41 21.44
N LEU A 187 14.61 -5.65 21.63
CA LEU A 187 14.40 -6.25 22.94
C LEU A 187 15.70 -6.38 23.72
N PHE A 188 16.80 -6.77 23.08
CA PHE A 188 18.11 -6.81 23.75
C PHE A 188 18.57 -5.43 24.20
N LEU A 189 18.34 -4.39 23.40
CA LEU A 189 18.67 -3.03 23.79
C LEU A 189 17.85 -2.58 25.01
N LEU A 190 16.53 -2.82 25.00
CA LEU A 190 15.65 -2.51 26.13
C LEU A 190 16.12 -3.21 27.42
N ASN A 191 16.31 -4.53 27.36
CA ASN A 191 16.76 -5.32 28.50
C ASN A 191 18.13 -4.87 29.02
N SER A 192 19.03 -4.49 28.11
CA SER A 192 20.35 -3.96 28.49
C SER A 192 20.24 -2.62 29.21
N VAL A 193 19.31 -1.76 28.80
CA VAL A 193 19.06 -0.48 29.49
C VAL A 193 18.44 -0.68 30.86
N GLU A 194 17.48 -1.60 30.99
CA GLU A 194 16.93 -1.97 32.29
C GLU A 194 18.01 -2.50 33.23
N LEU A 195 18.93 -3.34 32.73
CA LEU A 195 20.08 -3.80 33.49
C LEU A 195 20.97 -2.62 33.91
N MET A 196 21.30 -1.71 32.99
CA MET A 196 22.14 -0.55 33.29
C MET A 196 21.53 0.38 34.35
N LYS A 197 20.19 0.54 34.37
CA LYS A 197 19.50 1.31 35.43
C LYS A 197 19.77 0.78 36.85
N SER A 198 20.17 -0.48 37.00
CA SER A 198 20.56 -1.03 38.30
C SER A 198 21.98 -0.61 38.75
N PHE A 199 22.82 -0.10 37.85
CA PHE A 199 24.22 0.24 38.11
C PHE A 199 24.55 1.73 37.98
N ILE A 200 23.79 2.49 37.19
CA ILE A 200 24.04 3.90 36.90
C ILE A 200 22.73 4.70 36.96
N SER A 201 22.85 6.00 37.24
CA SER A 201 21.70 6.90 37.35
C SER A 201 21.04 7.16 35.99
N GLU A 202 19.75 7.52 36.01
CA GLU A 202 18.98 7.79 34.78
C GLU A 202 19.50 8.98 33.97
N VAL A 203 20.19 9.92 34.64
CA VAL A 203 20.89 11.05 34.00
C VAL A 203 22.09 10.53 33.19
N GLU A 204 22.88 9.62 33.76
CA GLU A 204 24.05 9.04 33.09
C GLU A 204 23.66 8.17 31.90
N ILE A 205 22.56 7.39 31.99
CA ILE A 205 22.05 6.59 30.84
C ILE A 205 21.69 7.47 29.66
N SER A 206 21.17 8.67 29.93
CA SER A 206 20.82 9.62 28.87
C SER A 206 22.04 10.13 28.12
N GLU A 207 23.25 9.97 28.66
CA GLU A 207 24.53 10.41 28.09
C GLU A 207 25.30 9.27 27.39
N ILE A 208 24.89 8.01 27.56
CA ILE A 208 25.52 6.86 26.89
C ILE A 208 25.06 6.79 25.43
N GLY A 209 26.02 6.69 24.52
CA GLY A 209 25.78 6.54 23.09
C GLY A 209 26.64 5.45 22.44
N PHE A 210 26.28 5.07 21.22
CA PHE A 210 27.05 4.09 20.44
C PHE A 210 28.34 4.73 19.91
N SER A 211 29.46 3.99 19.97
CA SER A 211 30.81 4.51 19.70
C SER A 211 31.10 4.88 18.23
N ASN A 212 30.19 4.60 17.29
CA ASN A 212 30.45 4.80 15.86
C ASN A 212 30.17 6.25 15.42
N ASP A 213 31.17 7.08 15.68
CA ASP A 213 31.38 8.40 15.08
C ASP A 213 31.93 8.21 13.66
N THR A 214 31.03 8.22 12.67
CA THR A 214 31.43 8.29 11.25
C THR A 214 30.57 9.34 10.58
N GLU A 215 31.19 10.50 10.42
CA GLU A 215 30.83 11.60 9.53
C GLU A 215 29.59 12.44 9.93
N ASN A 216 29.90 13.56 10.61
CA ASN A 216 29.36 14.89 10.36
C ASN A 216 28.04 14.94 9.56
N LYS A 217 26.88 14.89 10.23
CA LYS A 217 25.60 15.56 9.83
C LYS A 217 24.34 15.14 10.60
N ARG A 218 24.39 14.24 11.59
CA ARG A 218 23.19 13.88 12.38
C ARG A 218 23.20 14.52 13.78
N PRO A 219 22.03 14.93 14.31
CA PRO A 219 21.94 15.43 15.68
C PRO A 219 22.34 14.33 16.66
N ARG A 220 23.27 14.67 17.58
CA ARG A 220 23.85 13.78 18.62
C ARG A 220 22.80 12.92 19.34
N CYS A 221 21.59 13.45 19.53
CA CYS A 221 20.50 12.76 20.23
C CYS A 221 20.10 11.41 19.60
N SER A 222 20.18 11.24 18.27
CA SER A 222 19.75 9.98 17.64
C SER A 222 20.68 8.78 17.91
N GLN A 223 21.90 9.03 18.37
CA GLN A 223 22.91 7.99 18.65
C GLN A 223 22.98 7.63 20.14
N MET A 224 22.21 8.32 20.97
CA MET A 224 22.13 8.07 22.39
C MET A 224 21.17 6.90 22.64
N ILE A 225 21.47 6.12 23.67
CA ILE A 225 20.69 4.93 24.02
C ILE A 225 19.26 5.31 24.41
N LYS A 226 19.08 6.39 25.17
CA LYS A 226 17.76 6.81 25.67
C LYS A 226 16.77 7.17 24.54
N PRO A 227 17.10 8.03 23.56
CA PRO A 227 16.20 8.30 22.43
C PRO A 227 15.86 7.08 21.57
N GLN A 228 16.77 6.10 21.45
CA GLN A 228 16.50 4.83 20.77
C GLN A 228 15.52 3.97 21.57
N VAL A 229 15.70 3.89 22.90
CA VAL A 229 14.77 3.20 23.79
C VAL A 229 13.40 3.85 23.82
N ASP A 230 13.34 5.18 23.84
CA ASP A 230 12.08 5.92 23.82
C ASP A 230 11.33 5.66 22.51
N ALA A 231 12.02 5.69 21.36
CA ALA A 231 11.44 5.35 20.07
C ALA A 231 10.97 3.88 19.98
N ILE A 232 11.75 2.95 20.54
CA ILE A 232 11.35 1.53 20.63
C ILE A 232 10.12 1.39 21.51
N ASN A 233 10.06 2.06 22.67
CA ASN A 233 8.93 2.00 23.57
C ASN A 233 7.67 2.63 22.96
N GLU A 234 7.78 3.77 22.27
CA GLU A 234 6.68 4.37 21.53
C GLU A 234 6.14 3.38 20.48
N TYR A 235 7.04 2.76 19.71
CA TYR A 235 6.68 1.76 18.71
C TYR A 235 6.10 0.47 19.33
N LEU A 236 6.61 0.03 20.48
CA LEU A 236 6.16 -1.18 21.17
C LEU A 236 4.86 -0.98 21.95
N LEU A 237 4.62 0.21 22.51
CA LEU A 237 3.35 0.57 23.14
C LEU A 237 2.23 0.55 22.10
N ASP A 238 2.49 1.08 20.91
CA ASP A 238 1.60 0.92 19.74
C ASP A 238 1.41 -0.55 19.32
N LEU A 239 2.37 -1.43 19.65
CA LEU A 239 2.34 -2.87 19.38
C LEU A 239 1.90 -3.74 20.57
N THR A 240 1.57 -3.22 21.75
CA THR A 240 1.13 -4.07 22.88
C THR A 240 -0.24 -4.73 22.64
N ASP A 241 -0.99 -4.25 21.65
CA ASP A 241 -2.16 -4.94 21.05
C ASP A 241 -1.78 -5.96 19.95
N PHE A 242 -0.52 -5.97 19.49
CA PHE A 242 -0.01 -6.69 18.31
C PHE A 242 1.03 -7.76 18.67
N ASN A 243 0.56 -9.00 18.83
CA ASN A 243 1.46 -10.14 18.96
C ASN A 243 1.92 -10.60 17.56
N ILE A 244 3.18 -10.29 17.19
CA ILE A 244 3.79 -10.60 15.88
C ILE A 244 3.70 -12.11 15.54
N LYS A 245 3.76 -12.99 16.54
CA LYS A 245 3.58 -14.44 16.33
C LYS A 245 2.13 -14.83 16.01
N LYS A 246 1.14 -14.12 16.57
CA LYS A 246 -0.28 -14.26 16.17
C LYS A 246 -0.54 -13.65 14.80
N LEU A 247 0.17 -12.58 14.45
CA LEU A 247 0.06 -11.90 13.17
C LEU A 247 0.47 -12.81 11.99
N GLY A 248 1.54 -13.59 12.13
CA GLY A 248 1.92 -14.60 11.12
C GLY A 248 0.83 -15.65 10.83
N ILE A 249 -0.05 -15.91 11.81
CA ILE A 249 -1.16 -16.88 11.72
C ILE A 249 -2.45 -16.18 11.25
N GLN A 250 -2.72 -14.94 11.68
CA GLN A 250 -3.89 -14.15 11.26
C GLN A 250 -3.74 -13.50 9.88
N LEU A 251 -2.54 -13.11 9.45
CA LEU A 251 -2.31 -12.56 8.09
C LEU A 251 -2.48 -13.61 6.98
N LEU A 252 -2.47 -14.90 7.34
CA LEU A 252 -2.85 -15.99 6.46
C LEU A 252 -4.38 -16.17 6.36
N GLY A 253 -5.15 -15.51 7.24
CA GLY A 253 -6.61 -15.49 7.26
C GLY A 253 -7.16 -14.07 7.08
N SER A 254 -7.32 -13.66 5.82
CA SER A 254 -8.22 -12.62 5.24
C SER A 254 -8.52 -11.26 5.92
N SER A 255 -8.19 -10.97 7.18
CA SER A 255 -8.46 -9.66 7.81
C SER A 255 -7.17 -9.03 8.32
N VAL A 256 -6.59 -8.13 7.52
CA VAL A 256 -5.51 -7.24 7.99
C VAL A 256 -6.16 -6.06 8.69
N ASP A 257 -5.85 -5.90 9.96
CA ASP A 257 -6.26 -4.76 10.76
C ASP A 257 -5.80 -3.44 10.09
N LEU A 258 -6.73 -2.48 9.92
CA LEU A 258 -6.45 -1.13 9.45
C LEU A 258 -5.34 -0.45 10.28
N LYS A 259 -5.14 -0.87 11.54
CA LYS A 259 -4.00 -0.46 12.38
C LYS A 259 -2.64 -0.88 11.78
N PHE A 260 -2.52 -2.07 11.20
CA PHE A 260 -1.28 -2.54 10.57
C PHE A 260 -0.87 -1.65 9.40
N LYS A 261 -1.82 -1.28 8.53
CA LYS A 261 -1.53 -0.36 7.42
C LYS A 261 -1.10 1.02 7.92
N ARG A 262 -1.67 1.52 9.02
CA ARG A 262 -1.29 2.81 9.63
C ARG A 262 0.13 2.78 10.22
N LEU A 263 0.49 1.70 10.91
CA LEU A 263 1.81 1.52 11.56
C LEU A 263 2.97 1.65 10.57
N PHE A 264 2.81 1.13 9.35
CA PHE A 264 3.88 1.14 8.33
C PHE A 264 3.71 2.25 7.28
N LYS A 265 2.64 3.07 7.30
CA LYS A 265 2.44 4.10 6.26
C LYS A 265 3.43 5.27 6.40
N ASN A 266 3.88 5.59 7.62
CA ASN A 266 4.59 6.84 7.91
C ASN A 266 5.75 6.75 8.91
N ALA A 267 6.02 5.59 9.53
CA ALA A 267 7.04 5.46 10.56
C ALA A 267 8.27 4.67 10.04
N PRO A 268 9.49 5.25 10.03
CA PRO A 268 10.70 4.46 9.86
C PRO A 268 10.86 3.50 11.04
N LEU A 269 11.33 2.28 10.78
CA LEU A 269 11.60 1.31 11.86
C LEU A 269 12.58 1.90 12.89
N PRO A 270 12.41 1.57 14.19
CA PRO A 270 13.14 2.23 15.28
C PRO A 270 14.64 1.93 15.27
N ILE A 271 15.07 0.86 14.59
CA ILE A 271 16.49 0.53 14.44
C ILE A 271 16.97 0.91 13.04
N THR A 272 18.16 1.51 12.98
CA THR A 272 18.90 1.67 11.73
C THR A 272 20.13 0.79 11.78
N LEU A 273 20.17 -0.25 10.93
CA LEU A 273 21.42 -0.97 10.67
C LEU A 273 22.41 -0.01 9.99
N LYS A 274 23.62 0.07 10.55
CA LYS A 274 24.80 0.66 9.91
C LYS A 274 25.66 -0.47 9.35
#